data_AF-A0A9D8J5R2-F1
#
_entry.id   AF-A0A9D8J5R2-F1
#
_cell.length_a   1.000
_cell.length_b   1.000
_cell.length_c   1.000
_cell.angle_alpha   90.00
_cell.angle_beta   90.00
_cell.angle_gamma   90.00
#
_symmetry.space_group_name_H-M   'P 1'
#
loop_
_entity.id
_entity.type
_entity.pdbx_description
1 polymer ?
#
loop_
_entity_poly.entity_id
_entity_poly.type
_entity_poly.pdbx_seq_one_letter_code
_entity_poly.pdbx_strand_id
1 'polypeptide(L)'
;MRYNFRQIEGTDNAQKAKQYTAQEKAKVAMEAIKGDLTMSQISSQYGVHATQINRWKREAIEAMVTGFGNKSKTADTSQAELVGQLYQQIGQLTVERDWLKKNLQLLDLAVKKGLIDMDNPKLSIKLQCELLRLNRSSYYARATGITSDEQKVLNRMDEIFTEHPYYGTRRMMHV
;
A
#
# COMPACT_ATOMS: atom_id res chain seq x y z
N MET A 1 42.58 -23.50 -8.73
CA MET A 1 42.22 -24.84 -8.23
C MET A 1 40.97 -25.30 -8.95
N ARG A 2 41.10 -26.36 -9.75
CA ARG A 2 39.99 -27.01 -10.47
C ARG A 2 39.38 -28.05 -9.54
N TYR A 3 38.07 -28.00 -9.32
CA TYR A 3 37.35 -29.13 -8.76
C TYR A 3 36.32 -29.61 -9.78
N ASN A 4 36.67 -30.70 -10.45
CA ASN A 4 35.72 -31.57 -11.15
C ASN A 4 35.11 -32.50 -10.09
N PHE A 5 33.78 -32.47 -9.95
CA PHE A 5 33.03 -33.55 -9.32
C PHE A 5 32.01 -34.07 -10.34
N ARG A 6 32.18 -35.32 -10.73
CA ARG A 6 31.36 -36.05 -11.70
C ARG A 6 30.19 -36.73 -10.97
N GLN A 7 29.07 -36.83 -11.69
CA GLN A 7 27.88 -37.67 -11.44
C GLN A 7 26.98 -37.14 -10.31
N ILE A 8 25.64 -37.14 -10.40
CA ILE A 8 24.75 -38.26 -10.74
C ILE A 8 23.46 -37.68 -11.39
N GLU A 9 23.03 -38.24 -12.53
CA GLU A 9 21.68 -38.03 -13.06
C GLU A 9 20.66 -38.67 -12.10
N GLY A 10 20.01 -37.84 -11.29
CA GLY A 10 18.90 -38.23 -10.42
C GLY A 10 17.58 -38.05 -11.15
N THR A 11 16.81 -39.12 -11.23
CA THR A 11 15.46 -39.21 -11.80
C THR A 11 14.51 -38.21 -11.14
N ASP A 12 14.25 -37.08 -11.79
CA ASP A 12 13.28 -36.09 -11.30
C ASP A 12 11.88 -36.41 -11.87
N ASN A 13 11.29 -37.51 -11.40
CA ASN A 13 9.85 -37.76 -11.54
C ASN A 13 9.18 -37.60 -10.18
N ALA A 14 9.29 -36.40 -9.60
CA ALA A 14 8.43 -35.98 -8.51
C ALA A 14 7.02 -35.78 -9.08
N GLN A 15 6.22 -36.85 -9.08
CA GLN A 15 4.79 -36.79 -9.41
C GLN A 15 4.14 -35.69 -8.57
N LYS A 16 3.76 -34.58 -9.21
CA LYS A 16 3.02 -33.48 -8.58
C LYS A 16 1.80 -34.08 -7.87
N ALA A 17 1.74 -33.92 -6.54
CA ALA A 17 0.61 -34.35 -5.75
C ALA A 17 -0.67 -33.73 -6.34
N LYS A 18 -1.62 -34.60 -6.72
CA LYS A 18 -2.91 -34.17 -7.27
C LYS A 18 -3.60 -33.29 -6.24
N GLN A 19 -3.83 -32.02 -6.57
CA GLN A 19 -4.55 -31.10 -5.70
C GLN A 19 -6.05 -31.28 -5.90
N TYR A 20 -6.76 -31.50 -4.79
CA TYR A 20 -8.22 -31.61 -4.79
C TYR A 20 -8.81 -30.32 -4.22
N THR A 21 -9.82 -29.79 -4.90
CA THR A 21 -10.59 -28.62 -4.44
C THR A 21 -11.40 -28.94 -3.18
N ALA A 22 -11.81 -27.92 -2.44
CA ALA A 22 -12.63 -28.10 -1.24
C ALA A 22 -13.96 -28.83 -1.53
N GLN A 23 -14.58 -28.54 -2.68
CA GLN A 23 -15.81 -29.18 -3.13
C GLN A 23 -15.62 -30.67 -3.46
N GLU A 24 -14.52 -31.02 -4.12
CA GLU A 24 -14.20 -32.42 -4.45
C GLU A 24 -13.92 -33.24 -3.17
N LYS A 25 -13.16 -32.69 -2.23
CA LYS A 25 -12.92 -33.32 -0.92
C LYS A 25 -14.22 -33.56 -0.17
N ALA A 26 -15.11 -32.56 -0.14
CA ALA A 26 -16.41 -32.67 0.50
C ALA A 26 -17.28 -33.76 -0.15
N LYS A 27 -17.33 -33.80 -1.49
CA LYS A 27 -18.11 -34.84 -2.21
C LYS A 27 -17.61 -36.25 -1.90
N VAL A 28 -16.29 -36.47 -1.93
CA VAL A 28 -15.67 -37.76 -1.61
C VAL A 28 -15.91 -38.14 -0.15
N ALA A 29 -15.78 -37.19 0.78
CA ALA A 29 -16.05 -37.41 2.20
C ALA A 29 -17.53 -37.78 2.43
N MET A 30 -18.47 -37.10 1.76
CA MET A 30 -19.90 -37.38 1.88
C MET A 30 -20.28 -38.78 1.39
N GLU A 31 -19.75 -39.22 0.24
CA GLU A 31 -19.96 -40.60 -0.25
C GLU A 31 -19.37 -41.64 0.73
N ALA A 32 -18.21 -41.35 1.32
CA ALA A 32 -17.61 -42.20 2.34
C ALA A 32 -18.39 -42.20 3.68
N ILE A 33 -19.14 -41.13 3.98
CA ILE A 33 -20.01 -41.02 5.17
C ILE A 33 -21.31 -41.79 4.95
N LYS A 34 -21.93 -41.67 3.77
CA LYS A 34 -23.17 -42.39 3.41
C LYS A 34 -23.01 -43.91 3.52
N GLY A 35 -21.86 -44.43 3.06
CA GLY A 35 -21.53 -45.85 3.19
C GLY A 35 -22.11 -46.75 2.09
N ASP A 36 -22.78 -46.19 1.09
CA ASP A 36 -23.37 -46.92 -0.05
C ASP A 36 -22.31 -47.57 -0.96
N LEU A 37 -21.10 -47.02 -0.97
CA LEU A 37 -19.96 -47.49 -1.74
C LEU A 37 -18.83 -47.96 -0.81
N THR A 38 -18.21 -49.08 -1.17
CA THR A 38 -17.01 -49.55 -0.48
C THR A 38 -15.84 -48.61 -0.73
N MET A 39 -14.87 -48.60 0.19
CA MET A 39 -13.68 -47.75 0.08
C MET A 39 -12.88 -47.99 -1.22
N SER A 40 -12.89 -49.24 -1.71
CA SER A 40 -12.27 -49.62 -2.98
C SER A 40 -13.01 -49.05 -4.19
N GLN A 41 -14.34 -48.99 -4.14
CA GLN A 41 -15.16 -48.40 -5.21
C GLN A 41 -15.01 -46.88 -5.24
N ILE A 42 -15.01 -46.21 -4.09
CA ILE A 42 -14.78 -44.75 -4.00
C ILE A 42 -13.37 -44.40 -4.48
N SER A 43 -12.36 -45.20 -4.09
CA SER A 43 -10.99 -45.04 -4.55
C SER A 43 -10.87 -45.15 -6.07
N SER A 44 -11.59 -46.09 -6.68
CA SER A 44 -11.61 -46.28 -8.14
C SER A 44 -12.35 -45.14 -8.86
N GLN A 45 -13.50 -44.73 -8.33
CA GLN A 45 -14.36 -43.70 -8.95
C GLN A 45 -13.73 -42.30 -8.95
N TYR A 46 -13.08 -41.92 -7.84
CA TYR A 46 -12.52 -40.57 -7.68
C TYR A 46 -10.99 -40.52 -7.83
N GLY A 47 -10.34 -41.68 -7.98
CA GLY A 47 -8.88 -41.77 -8.06
C GLY A 47 -8.19 -41.23 -6.80
N VAL A 48 -8.74 -41.53 -5.62
CA VAL A 48 -8.25 -41.05 -4.32
C VAL A 48 -7.89 -42.26 -3.45
N HIS A 49 -6.70 -42.27 -2.86
CA HIS A 49 -6.28 -43.35 -1.98
C HIS A 49 -7.16 -43.45 -0.71
N ALA A 50 -7.46 -44.67 -0.26
CA ALA A 50 -8.31 -44.96 0.91
C ALA A 50 -7.91 -44.17 2.18
N THR A 51 -6.62 -43.94 2.41
CA THR A 51 -6.13 -43.13 3.54
C THR A 51 -6.57 -41.66 3.46
N GLN A 52 -6.57 -41.08 2.26
CA GLN A 52 -7.02 -39.69 2.05
C GLN A 52 -8.53 -39.57 2.21
N ILE A 53 -9.28 -40.57 1.73
CA ILE A 53 -10.74 -40.64 1.89
C ILE A 53 -11.11 -40.69 3.39
N ASN A 54 -10.45 -41.55 4.17
CA ASN A 54 -10.68 -41.63 5.62
C ASN A 54 -10.32 -40.33 6.34
N ARG A 55 -9.22 -39.68 5.96
CA ARG A 55 -8.86 -38.37 6.50
C ARG A 55 -9.96 -37.33 6.23
N TRP A 56 -10.41 -37.20 4.98
CA TRP A 56 -11.45 -36.24 4.62
C TRP A 56 -12.80 -36.58 5.24
N LYS A 57 -13.14 -37.86 5.39
CA LYS A 57 -14.33 -38.32 6.12
C LYS A 57 -14.30 -37.83 7.57
N ARG A 58 -13.17 -37.99 8.26
CA ARG A 58 -13.01 -37.50 9.63
C ARG A 58 -13.09 -35.98 9.72
N GLU A 59 -12.35 -35.27 8.86
CA GLU A 59 -12.39 -33.81 8.76
C GLU A 59 -13.81 -33.30 8.49
N ALA A 60 -14.58 -33.96 7.63
CA ALA A 60 -15.96 -33.59 7.33
C ALA A 60 -16.90 -33.81 8.53
N ILE A 61 -16.73 -34.91 9.29
CA ILE A 61 -17.53 -35.15 10.50
C ILE A 61 -17.21 -34.10 11.58
N GLU A 62 -15.94 -33.81 11.81
CA GLU A 62 -15.51 -32.75 12.73
C GLU A 62 -16.05 -31.38 12.29
N ALA A 63 -15.93 -31.05 11.00
CA ALA A 63 -16.47 -29.82 10.44
C ALA A 63 -18.00 -29.73 10.58
N MET A 64 -18.74 -30.82 10.38
CA MET A 64 -20.19 -30.86 10.61
C MET A 64 -20.53 -30.60 12.07
N VAL A 65 -19.85 -31.26 13.03
CA VAL A 65 -20.05 -31.02 14.46
C VAL A 65 -19.81 -29.55 14.81
N THR A 66 -18.74 -28.94 14.27
CA THR A 66 -18.49 -27.50 14.46
C THR A 66 -19.52 -26.61 13.77
N GLY A 67 -19.97 -26.97 12.56
CA GLY A 67 -20.96 -26.21 11.78
C GLY A 67 -22.36 -26.25 12.37
N PHE A 68 -22.73 -27.35 13.05
CA PHE A 68 -23.97 -27.44 13.82
C PHE A 68 -23.85 -26.84 15.22
N GLY A 69 -22.66 -26.91 15.85
CA GLY A 69 -22.40 -26.39 17.20
C GLY A 69 -22.21 -24.88 17.27
N ASN A 70 -21.69 -24.26 16.20
CA ASN A 70 -21.54 -22.81 16.11
C ASN A 70 -22.58 -22.22 15.15
N LYS A 71 -23.69 -21.73 15.72
CA LYS A 71 -24.35 -20.58 15.09
C LYS A 71 -23.37 -19.40 15.20
N SER A 72 -22.58 -19.20 14.15
CA SER A 72 -21.77 -18.01 13.86
C SER A 72 -22.64 -16.76 13.87
N LYS A 73 -23.10 -16.36 15.06
CA LYS A 73 -23.78 -15.09 15.27
C LYS A 73 -22.91 -14.20 16.14
N THR A 74 -22.28 -14.76 17.17
CA THR A 74 -21.42 -13.97 18.06
C THR A 74 -20.13 -13.51 17.37
N ALA A 75 -19.44 -14.40 16.65
CA ALA A 75 -18.22 -14.03 15.91
C ALA A 75 -18.50 -13.04 14.76
N ASP A 76 -19.56 -13.28 13.97
CA ASP A 76 -19.98 -12.37 12.89
C ASP A 76 -20.47 -11.02 13.42
N THR A 77 -21.21 -10.98 14.53
CA THR A 77 -21.66 -9.72 15.15
C THR A 77 -20.48 -8.93 15.71
N SER A 78 -19.55 -9.56 16.42
CA SER A 78 -18.35 -8.86 16.92
C SER A 78 -17.45 -8.35 15.80
N GLN A 79 -17.34 -9.10 14.69
CA GLN A 79 -16.62 -8.63 13.51
C GLN A 79 -17.35 -7.46 12.83
N ALA A 80 -18.67 -7.51 12.70
CA ALA A 80 -19.47 -6.41 12.16
C ALA A 80 -19.39 -5.14 13.02
N GLU A 81 -19.40 -5.28 14.35
CA GLU A 81 -19.20 -4.18 15.29
C GLU A 81 -17.82 -3.55 15.16
N LEU A 82 -16.77 -4.37 15.09
CA LEU A 82 -15.40 -3.88 14.86
C LEU A 82 -15.28 -3.14 13.53
N VAL A 83 -15.88 -3.69 12.47
CA VAL A 83 -15.91 -3.05 11.14
C VAL A 83 -16.64 -1.70 11.21
N GLY A 84 -17.77 -1.63 11.92
CA GLY A 84 -18.50 -0.38 12.15
C GLY A 84 -17.65 0.67 12.88
N GLN A 85 -16.98 0.28 13.97
CA GLN A 85 -16.09 1.16 14.73
C GLN A 85 -14.92 1.66 13.88
N LEU A 86 -14.31 0.78 13.07
CA LEU A 86 -13.22 1.14 12.17
C LEU A 86 -13.68 2.14 11.10
N TYR A 87 -14.86 1.94 10.50
CA TYR A 87 -15.41 2.90 9.54
C TYR A 87 -15.72 4.26 10.17
N GLN A 88 -16.25 4.27 11.39
CA GLN A 88 -16.48 5.50 12.14
C GLN A 88 -15.16 6.24 12.39
N GLN A 89 -14.13 5.52 12.83
CA GLN A 89 -12.81 6.10 13.09
C GLN A 89 -12.17 6.65 11.81
N ILE A 90 -12.29 5.93 10.68
CA ILE A 90 -11.82 6.40 9.36
C ILE A 90 -12.57 7.68 8.96
N GLY A 91 -13.88 7.73 9.18
CA GLY A 91 -14.70 8.91 8.92
C GLY A 91 -14.25 10.12 9.75
N GLN A 92 -14.08 9.95 11.06
CA GLN A 92 -13.58 10.99 11.95
C GLN A 92 -12.20 11.50 11.53
N LEU A 93 -11.25 10.58 11.34
CA LEU A 93 -9.88 10.92 10.90
C LEU A 93 -9.86 11.62 9.54
N THR A 94 -10.78 11.27 8.64
CA THR A 94 -10.92 11.93 7.33
C THR A 94 -11.32 13.39 7.49
N VAL A 95 -12.33 13.66 8.32
CA VAL A 95 -12.80 15.03 8.60
C VAL A 95 -11.72 15.85 9.29
N GLU A 96 -11.08 15.31 10.33
CA GLU A 96 -10.00 15.99 11.05
C GLU A 96 -8.81 16.31 10.14
N ARG A 97 -8.38 15.33 9.33
CA ARG A 97 -7.32 15.50 8.34
C ARG A 97 -7.67 16.59 7.33
N ASP A 98 -8.90 16.62 6.82
CA ASP A 98 -9.31 17.59 5.81
C ASP A 98 -9.43 19.00 6.37
N TRP A 99 -9.89 19.12 7.61
CA TRP A 99 -9.87 20.38 8.35
C TRP A 99 -8.42 20.89 8.55
N LEU A 100 -7.50 20.02 8.99
CA LEU A 100 -6.08 20.36 9.13
C LEU A 100 -5.45 20.78 7.79
N LYS A 101 -5.70 20.03 6.70
CA LYS A 101 -5.21 20.38 5.36
C LYS A 101 -5.72 21.73 4.88
N LYS A 102 -6.95 22.11 5.22
CA LYS A 102 -7.51 23.44 4.90
C LYS A 102 -6.76 24.54 5.64
N ASN A 103 -6.48 24.34 6.93
CA ASN A 103 -5.74 25.32 7.73
C ASN A 103 -4.26 25.42 7.33
N LEU A 104 -3.61 24.29 7.01
CA LEU A 104 -2.23 24.28 6.52
C LEU A 104 -2.04 25.13 5.26
N GLN A 105 -3.07 25.25 4.41
CA GLN A 105 -3.01 26.10 3.21
C GLN A 105 -2.84 27.58 3.54
N LEU A 106 -3.34 28.03 4.71
CA LEU A 106 -3.29 29.41 5.16
C LEU A 106 -1.91 29.81 5.71
N LEU A 107 -1.02 28.84 5.95
CA LEU A 107 0.33 29.11 6.45
C LEU A 107 1.23 29.72 5.37
N ASP A 108 2.13 30.61 5.80
CA ASP A 108 3.14 31.18 4.93
C ASP A 108 4.18 30.14 4.47
N LEU A 109 4.84 30.44 3.34
CA LEU A 109 5.85 29.60 2.72
C LEU A 109 7.01 29.28 3.68
N ALA A 110 7.47 30.24 4.48
CA ALA A 110 8.56 30.01 5.43
C ALA A 110 8.20 28.95 6.48
N VAL A 111 6.99 29.04 7.04
CA VAL A 111 6.48 28.08 8.04
C VAL A 111 6.33 26.71 7.41
N LYS A 112 5.73 26.63 6.21
CA LYS A 112 5.53 25.36 5.50
C LYS A 112 6.87 24.67 5.19
N LYS A 113 7.92 25.41 4.81
CA LYS A 113 9.26 24.84 4.61
C LYS A 113 9.83 24.24 5.91
N GLY A 114 9.62 24.90 7.04
CA GLY A 114 10.07 24.42 8.35
C GLY A 114 9.36 23.17 8.85
N LEU A 115 8.17 22.86 8.33
CA LEU A 115 7.43 21.62 8.66
C LEU A 115 7.96 20.38 7.94
N ILE A 116 8.88 20.53 6.98
CA ILE A 116 9.44 19.39 6.25
C ILE A 116 10.46 18.66 7.14
N ASP A 117 10.24 17.37 7.31
CA ASP A 117 11.06 16.46 8.10
C ASP A 117 11.93 15.60 7.17
N MET A 118 13.24 15.86 7.16
CA MET A 118 14.17 15.16 6.27
C MET A 118 14.44 13.72 6.70
N ASP A 119 14.25 13.40 7.97
CA ASP A 119 14.58 12.09 8.56
C ASP A 119 13.34 11.19 8.70
N ASN A 120 12.22 11.56 8.10
CA ASN A 120 10.98 10.81 8.20
C ASN A 120 11.06 9.45 7.48
N PRO A 121 11.00 8.31 8.19
CA PRO A 121 11.17 7.00 7.58
C PRO A 121 9.96 6.54 6.75
N LYS A 122 8.80 7.19 6.92
CA LYS A 122 7.53 6.79 6.27
C LYS A 122 7.15 7.69 5.09
N LEU A 123 7.51 8.97 5.13
CA LEU A 123 7.10 9.96 4.14
C LEU A 123 8.31 10.58 3.46
N SER A 124 8.47 10.33 2.16
CA SER A 124 9.52 11.01 1.37
C SER A 124 9.32 12.52 1.34
N ILE A 125 10.42 13.29 1.20
CA ILE A 125 10.36 14.76 1.07
C ILE A 125 9.42 15.19 -0.07
N LYS A 126 9.36 14.43 -1.17
CA LYS A 126 8.43 14.71 -2.27
C LYS A 126 6.97 14.66 -1.80
N LEU A 127 6.60 13.60 -1.09
CA LEU A 127 5.24 13.41 -0.58
C LEU A 127 4.90 14.46 0.48
N GLN A 128 5.86 14.83 1.33
CA GLN A 128 5.67 15.91 2.31
C GLN A 128 5.40 17.26 1.62
N CYS A 129 6.17 17.60 0.57
CA CYS A 129 5.91 18.81 -0.22
C CYS A 129 4.51 18.77 -0.87
N GLU A 130 4.10 17.62 -1.42
CA GLU A 130 2.76 17.46 -1.99
C GLU A 130 1.65 17.65 -0.94
N LEU A 131 1.80 17.08 0.25
CA LEU A 131 0.86 17.23 1.36
C LEU A 131 0.74 18.67 1.87
N LEU A 132 1.86 19.39 1.92
CA LEU A 132 1.93 20.80 2.31
C LEU A 132 1.54 21.76 1.17
N ARG A 133 1.23 21.23 -0.03
CA ARG A 133 1.01 22.00 -1.27
C ARG A 133 2.14 22.98 -1.58
N LEU A 134 3.38 22.52 -1.37
CA LEU A 134 4.60 23.24 -1.70
C LEU A 134 5.16 22.77 -3.04
N ASN A 135 5.60 23.72 -3.86
CA ASN A 135 6.45 23.37 -5.00
C ASN A 135 7.78 22.82 -4.46
N ARG A 136 8.15 21.60 -4.85
CA ARG A 136 9.40 20.97 -4.40
C ARG A 136 10.63 21.86 -4.69
N SER A 137 10.66 22.55 -5.83
CA SER A 137 11.77 23.45 -6.17
C SER A 137 11.84 24.65 -5.22
N SER A 138 10.70 25.14 -4.72
CA SER A 138 10.70 26.26 -3.78
C SER A 138 11.30 25.86 -2.43
N TYR A 139 11.15 24.60 -1.99
CA TYR A 139 11.81 24.10 -0.77
C TYR A 139 13.34 24.17 -0.86
N TYR A 140 13.92 23.66 -1.94
CA TYR A 140 15.38 23.70 -2.16
C TYR A 140 15.90 25.08 -2.58
N ALA A 141 15.02 25.96 -3.06
CA ALA A 141 15.41 27.32 -3.40
C ALA A 141 15.87 28.06 -2.14
N ARG A 142 17.14 28.44 -2.13
CA ARG A 142 17.72 29.37 -1.16
C ARG A 142 17.25 30.76 -1.53
N ALA A 143 16.82 31.55 -0.55
CA ALA A 143 16.60 32.97 -0.77
C ALA A 143 17.95 33.58 -1.17
N THR A 144 18.15 33.81 -2.47
CA THR A 144 19.23 34.64 -2.96
C THR A 144 18.82 36.07 -2.65
N GLY A 145 19.44 36.66 -1.64
CA GLY A 145 19.32 38.11 -1.45
C GLY A 145 19.79 38.82 -2.71
N ILE A 146 19.29 40.04 -2.93
CA ILE A 146 19.78 40.91 -3.99
C ILE A 146 21.29 41.07 -3.76
N THR A 147 22.09 40.59 -4.70
CA THR A 147 23.54 40.67 -4.65
C THR A 147 23.94 42.15 -4.66
N SER A 148 25.07 42.52 -4.05
CA SER A 148 25.51 43.92 -4.04
C SER A 148 25.52 44.56 -5.43
N ASP A 149 25.84 43.79 -6.47
CA ASP A 149 25.84 44.27 -7.85
C ASP A 149 24.43 44.43 -8.43
N GLU A 150 23.50 43.54 -8.10
CA GLU A 150 22.09 43.69 -8.47
C GLU A 150 21.47 44.93 -7.80
N GLN A 151 21.84 45.21 -6.54
CA GLN A 151 21.38 46.41 -5.84
C GLN A 151 21.97 47.69 -6.44
N LYS A 152 23.23 47.66 -6.89
CA LYS A 152 23.84 48.80 -7.61
C LYS A 152 23.11 49.08 -8.91
N VAL A 153 22.74 48.05 -9.67
CA VAL A 153 21.97 48.20 -10.90
C VAL A 153 20.60 48.79 -10.61
N LEU A 154 19.89 48.30 -9.59
CA LEU A 154 18.59 48.84 -9.18
C LEU A 154 18.66 50.30 -8.77
N ASN A 155 19.64 50.67 -7.94
CA ASN A 155 19.84 52.05 -7.52
C ASN A 155 20.19 52.95 -8.72
N ARG A 156 21.00 52.44 -9.65
CA ARG A 156 21.38 53.19 -10.86
C ARG A 156 20.19 53.41 -11.79
N MET A 157 19.32 52.41 -11.93
CA MET A 157 18.06 52.55 -12.68
C MET A 157 17.16 53.63 -12.06
N ASP A 158 17.08 53.69 -10.74
CA ASP A 158 16.27 54.67 -10.02
C ASP A 158 16.82 56.10 -10.15
N GLU A 159 18.15 56.26 -10.10
CA GLU A 159 18.84 57.52 -10.41
C GLU A 159 18.52 58.01 -11.84
N ILE A 160 18.68 57.13 -12.83
CA ILE A 160 18.41 57.47 -14.24
C ILE A 160 16.94 57.84 -14.45
N PHE A 161 16.03 57.15 -13.79
CA PHE A 161 14.60 57.45 -13.88
C PHE A 161 14.26 58.80 -13.25
N THR A 162 14.90 59.14 -12.13
CA THR A 162 14.74 60.43 -11.44
C THR A 162 15.31 61.59 -12.26
N GLU A 163 16.48 61.40 -12.87
CA GLU A 163 17.13 62.40 -13.74
C GLU A 163 16.42 62.56 -15.09
N HIS A 164 15.86 61.47 -15.62
CA HIS A 164 15.22 61.44 -16.93
C HIS A 164 13.85 60.72 -16.90
N PRO A 165 12.80 61.35 -16.33
CA PRO A 165 11.48 60.72 -16.16
C PRO A 165 10.76 60.35 -17.47
N TYR A 166 11.25 60.86 -18.60
CA TYR A 166 10.73 60.58 -19.95
C TYR A 166 11.47 59.44 -20.66
N TYR A 167 12.48 58.83 -20.03
CA TYR A 167 13.16 57.65 -20.59
C TYR A 167 12.24 56.43 -20.49
N GLY A 168 11.95 55.81 -21.63
CA GLY A 168 11.22 54.55 -21.71
C GLY A 168 12.14 53.33 -21.59
N THR A 169 11.54 52.16 -21.43
CA THR A 169 12.23 50.86 -21.25
C THR A 169 13.31 50.57 -22.29
N ARG A 170 13.11 50.93 -23.57
CA ARG A 170 14.11 50.72 -24.63
C ARG A 170 15.41 51.51 -24.42
N ARG A 171 15.36 52.69 -23.81
CA ARG A 171 16.57 53.47 -23.53
C ARG A 171 17.28 52.98 -22.27
N MET A 172 16.54 52.48 -21.29
CA MET A 172 17.11 51.94 -20.05
C MET A 172 17.89 50.63 -20.23
N MET A 173 17.64 49.86 -21.30
CA MET A 173 18.40 48.61 -21.54
C MET A 173 19.83 48.84 -22.05
N HIS A 174 20.18 50.07 -22.43
CA HIS A 174 21.47 50.41 -23.03
C HIS A 174 22.34 51.30 -22.12
N VAL A 175 21.94 51.49 -20.87
CA VAL A 175 22.67 52.25 -19.85
C VAL A 175 23.22 51.29 -18.81
#